data_AF-A0A959XLX3-F1
#
_entry.id   AF-A0A959XLX3-F1
#
_cell.length_a   1.000
_cell.length_b   1.000
_cell.length_c   1.000
_cell.angle_alpha   90.00
_cell.angle_beta   90.00
_cell.angle_gamma   90.00
#
_symmetry.space_group_name_H-M   'P 1'
#
loop_
_entity.id
_entity.type
_entity.pdbx_description
1 polymer ?
#
loop_
_entity_poly.entity_id
_entity_poly.type
_entity_poly.pdbx_seq_one_letter_code
_entity_poly.pdbx_strand_id
1 'polypeptide(L)'
;MRTLTIAFALLVMVIGASAQGKVPSVTIQDLAGKKVDTKTFSNGGKPMIINFWATWCAPCKRELSAIADKYDDWQERTGVKLIAISIDDARSMA
;
A
#
# COMPACT_ATOMS: atom_id res chain seq x y z
N MET A 1 8.68 37.26 -20.34
CA MET A 1 8.34 35.94 -20.93
C MET A 1 8.79 34.77 -20.07
N ARG A 2 10.06 34.69 -19.61
CA ARG A 2 10.56 33.60 -18.72
C ARG A 2 9.81 33.48 -17.38
N THR A 3 9.40 34.60 -16.79
CA THR A 3 8.59 34.64 -15.55
C THR A 3 7.17 34.09 -15.74
N LEU A 4 6.57 34.32 -16.92
CA LEU A 4 5.24 33.82 -17.25
C LEU A 4 5.25 32.29 -17.45
N THR A 5 6.30 31.76 -18.09
CA THR A 5 6.48 30.31 -18.27
C THR A 5 6.72 29.58 -16.95
N ILE A 6 7.48 30.17 -16.01
CA ILE A 6 7.69 29.58 -14.68
C ILE A 6 6.39 29.57 -13.88
N ALA A 7 5.62 30.66 -13.90
CA ALA A 7 4.33 30.73 -13.22
C ALA A 7 3.31 29.73 -13.79
N PHE A 8 3.27 29.56 -15.11
CA PHE A 8 2.41 28.58 -15.76
C PHE A 8 2.83 27.14 -15.44
N ALA A 9 4.14 26.85 -15.44
CA ALA A 9 4.65 25.53 -15.07
C ALA A 9 4.35 25.18 -13.59
N LEU A 10 4.47 26.14 -12.68
CA LEU A 10 4.11 25.98 -11.26
C LEU A 10 2.59 25.74 -11.09
N LEU A 11 1.76 26.45 -11.84
CA LEU A 11 0.30 26.29 -11.81
C LEU A 11 -0.12 24.89 -12.29
N VAL A 12 0.49 24.38 -13.36
CA VAL A 12 0.22 23.03 -13.89
C VAL A 12 0.65 21.93 -12.90
N MET A 13 1.74 22.14 -12.15
CA MET A 13 2.20 21.20 -11.12
C MET A 13 1.22 21.09 -9.92
N VAL A 14 0.55 22.19 -9.56
CA VAL A 14 -0.46 22.21 -8.49
C VAL A 14 -1.76 21.50 -8.91
N ILE A 15 -2.14 21.59 -10.20
CA ILE A 15 -3.39 21.01 -10.71
C ILE A 15 -3.24 19.50 -11.02
N GLY A 16 -2.01 19.02 -11.26
CA GLY A 16 -1.74 17.61 -11.60
C GLY A 16 -1.69 16.63 -10.41
N ALA A 17 -1.76 17.11 -9.17
CA ALA A 17 -1.63 16.28 -7.97
C ALA A 17 -2.97 15.66 -7.51
N SER A 18 -3.70 15.00 -8.41
CA SER A 18 -4.85 14.17 -8.04
C SER A 18 -4.47 12.70 -8.16
N ALA A 19 -3.82 12.15 -7.14
CA ALA A 19 -3.43 10.74 -7.15
C ALA A 19 -3.67 10.07 -5.79
N GLN A 20 -4.89 10.12 -5.23
CA GLN A 20 -5.30 9.21 -4.14
C GLN A 20 -6.83 9.11 -4.06
N GLY A 21 -7.42 8.13 -4.76
CA GLY A 21 -8.68 7.57 -4.29
C GLY A 21 -8.47 6.87 -2.95
N LYS A 22 -9.48 6.85 -2.08
CA LYS A 22 -9.44 6.01 -0.86
C LYS A 22 -9.33 4.54 -1.26
N VAL A 23 -8.74 3.71 -0.38
CA VAL A 23 -8.76 2.25 -0.57
C VAL A 23 -10.21 1.79 -0.76
N PRO A 24 -10.51 0.97 -1.79
CA PRO A 24 -11.85 0.43 -2.01
C PRO A 24 -12.38 -0.28 -0.76
N SER A 25 -13.68 -0.28 -0.55
CA SER A 25 -14.31 -0.99 0.57
C SER A 25 -14.55 -2.44 0.19
N VAL A 26 -13.81 -3.33 0.85
CA VAL A 26 -13.95 -4.79 0.76
C VAL A 26 -13.86 -5.34 2.18
N THR A 27 -14.78 -6.24 2.53
CA THR A 27 -14.73 -6.92 3.83
C THR A 27 -13.89 -8.18 3.71
N ILE A 28 -12.79 -8.23 4.45
CA ILE A 28 -11.90 -9.39 4.58
C ILE A 28 -11.91 -9.90 6.03
N GLN A 29 -11.17 -10.97 6.29
CA GLN A 29 -10.97 -11.51 7.64
C GLN A 29 -9.50 -11.41 8.03
N ASP A 30 -9.23 -11.06 9.28
CA ASP A 30 -7.88 -11.16 9.84
C ASP A 30 -7.59 -12.60 10.33
N LEU A 31 -6.38 -12.81 10.86
CA LEU A 31 -5.94 -14.11 11.37
C LEU A 31 -6.73 -14.61 12.58
N ALA A 32 -7.49 -13.74 13.25
CA ALA A 32 -8.39 -14.10 14.35
C ALA A 32 -9.83 -14.35 13.87
N GLY A 33 -10.09 -14.32 12.56
CA GLY A 33 -11.42 -14.48 11.97
C GLY A 33 -12.31 -13.24 12.10
N LYS A 34 -11.77 -12.12 12.57
CA LYS A 34 -12.53 -10.88 12.71
C LYS A 34 -12.69 -10.24 11.33
N LYS A 35 -13.91 -9.79 11.02
CA LYS A 35 -14.20 -9.03 9.80
C LYS A 35 -13.56 -7.64 9.86
N VAL A 36 -12.85 -7.27 8.80
CA VAL A 36 -12.17 -5.98 8.64
C VAL A 36 -12.54 -5.40 7.28
N ASP A 37 -12.95 -4.14 7.24
CA ASP A 37 -13.23 -3.41 5.99
C ASP A 37 -11.97 -2.64 5.55
N THR A 38 -11.48 -2.91 4.35
CA THR A 38 -10.26 -2.29 3.80
C THR A 38 -10.32 -0.77 3.70
N LYS A 39 -11.50 -0.15 3.69
CA LYS A 39 -11.64 1.31 3.75
C LYS A 39 -11.13 1.91 5.06
N THR A 40 -11.04 1.09 6.11
CA THR A 40 -10.54 1.48 7.43
C THR A 40 -9.01 1.49 7.49
N PHE A 41 -8.33 0.98 6.46
CA PHE A 41 -6.89 1.00 6.39
C PHE A 41 -6.39 2.43 6.32
N SER A 42 -5.60 2.78 7.32
CA SER A 42 -4.97 4.07 7.44
C SER A 42 -3.63 3.89 8.14
N ASN A 43 -2.71 4.78 7.80
CA ASN A 43 -1.43 4.95 8.46
C ASN A 43 -1.17 6.41 8.86
N GLY A 44 -2.23 7.17 9.19
CA GLY A 44 -2.09 8.53 9.70
C GLY A 44 -1.35 9.48 8.75
N GLY A 45 -1.53 9.33 7.44
CA GLY A 45 -0.84 10.11 6.41
C GLY A 45 0.58 9.63 6.07
N LYS A 46 1.12 8.64 6.79
CA LYS A 46 2.41 8.00 6.48
C LYS A 46 2.24 6.96 5.36
N PRO A 47 3.33 6.56 4.68
CA PRO A 47 3.28 5.56 3.61
C PRO A 47 2.68 4.24 4.07
N MET A 48 1.92 3.56 3.21
CA MET A 48 1.36 2.25 3.48
C MET A 48 1.57 1.35 2.26
N ILE A 49 2.04 0.13 2.50
CA ILE A 49 2.22 -0.91 1.49
C ILE A 49 1.10 -1.93 1.70
N ILE A 50 0.31 -2.18 0.66
CA ILE A 50 -0.65 -3.29 0.64
C ILE A 50 -0.08 -4.33 -0.33
N ASN A 51 0.33 -5.49 0.20
CA ASN A 51 0.88 -6.58 -0.59
C ASN A 51 -0.14 -7.72 -0.65
N PHE A 52 -0.49 -8.14 -1.87
CA PHE A 52 -1.35 -9.30 -2.11
C PHE A 52 -0.46 -10.51 -2.41
N TRP A 53 -0.56 -11.56 -1.61
CA TRP A 53 0.30 -12.74 -1.75
C TRP A 53 -0.48 -14.03 -1.55
N ALA A 54 0.15 -15.14 -1.90
CA ALA A 54 -0.39 -16.48 -1.69
C ALA A 54 0.73 -17.46 -1.35
N THR A 55 0.39 -18.57 -0.68
CA THR A 55 1.34 -19.61 -0.29
C THR A 55 2.06 -20.23 -1.49
N TRP A 56 1.35 -20.37 -2.61
CA TRP A 56 1.83 -20.89 -3.89
C TRP A 56 2.55 -19.83 -4.76
N CYS A 57 2.46 -18.55 -4.41
CA CYS A 57 3.10 -17.49 -5.17
C CYS A 57 4.58 -17.32 -4.77
N ALA A 58 5.47 -18.08 -5.41
CA ALA A 58 6.91 -17.98 -5.21
C ALA A 58 7.50 -16.55 -5.39
N PRO A 59 7.13 -15.75 -6.41
CA PRO A 59 7.64 -14.39 -6.51
C PRO A 59 7.10 -13.47 -5.41
N CYS A 60 5.84 -13.62 -4.98
CA CYS A 60 5.28 -12.83 -3.87
C CYS A 60 6.02 -13.08 -2.56
N LYS A 61 6.37 -14.34 -2.27
CA LYS A 61 7.18 -14.69 -1.08
C LYS A 61 8.57 -14.03 -1.13
N ARG A 62 9.21 -14.00 -2.31
CA ARG A 62 10.49 -13.30 -2.49
C ARG A 62 10.36 -11.79 -2.28
N GLU A 63 9.26 -11.18 -2.73
CA GLU A 63 8.97 -9.77 -2.46
C GLU A 63 8.82 -9.49 -0.96
N LEU A 64 8.04 -10.31 -0.24
CA LEU A 64 7.87 -10.17 1.21
C LEU A 64 9.20 -10.36 1.97
N SER A 65 10.05 -11.32 1.57
CA SER A 65 11.39 -11.46 2.14
C SER A 65 12.25 -10.21 1.91
N ALA A 66 12.24 -9.66 0.69
CA ALA A 66 13.00 -8.45 0.38
C ALA A 66 12.50 -7.22 1.14
N ILE A 67 11.18 -7.13 1.40
CA ILE A 67 10.60 -6.08 2.25
C ILE A 67 11.05 -6.29 3.71
N ALA A 68 11.00 -7.52 4.22
CA ALA A 68 11.38 -7.84 5.60
C ALA A 68 12.81 -7.41 5.91
N ASP A 69 13.75 -7.61 4.98
CA ASP A 69 15.16 -7.21 5.12
C ASP A 69 15.37 -5.69 5.29
N LYS A 70 14.37 -4.87 4.98
CA LYS A 70 14.43 -3.39 5.03
C LYS A 70 13.36 -2.77 5.92
N TYR A 71 12.47 -3.58 6.47
CA TYR A 71 11.23 -3.07 7.04
C TYR A 71 11.47 -2.22 8.28
N ASP A 72 12.39 -2.63 9.15
CA ASP A 72 12.73 -1.91 10.38
C ASP A 72 13.30 -0.51 10.07
N ASP A 73 14.27 -0.43 9.16
CA ASP A 73 14.85 0.85 8.70
C ASP A 73 13.78 1.76 8.08
N TRP A 74 12.85 1.19 7.28
CA TRP A 74 11.77 1.97 6.67
C TRP A 74 10.75 2.43 7.70
N GLN A 75 10.44 1.61 8.70
CA GLN A 75 9.57 2.00 9.81
C GLN A 75 10.18 3.16 10.59
N GLU A 76 11.47 3.11 10.93
CA GLU A 76 12.14 4.20 11.64
C GLU A 76 12.10 5.51 10.84
N ARG A 77 12.44 5.44 9.55
CA ARG A 77 12.59 6.63 8.69
C ARG A 77 11.27 7.24 8.23
N THR A 78 10.25 6.41 8.01
CA THR A 78 9.01 6.84 7.34
C THR A 78 7.75 6.50 8.12
N GLY A 79 7.85 5.60 9.10
CA GLY A 79 6.71 4.99 9.77
C GLY A 79 5.81 4.20 8.83
N VAL A 80 6.38 3.56 7.80
CA VAL A 80 5.62 2.78 6.81
C VAL A 80 4.88 1.62 7.47
N LYS A 81 3.63 1.41 7.06
CA LYS A 81 2.82 0.26 7.49
C LYS A 81 2.67 -0.72 6.34
N LEU A 82 3.02 -1.99 6.58
CA LEU A 82 2.76 -3.08 5.65
C LEU A 82 1.45 -3.78 6.05
N ILE A 83 0.58 -4.04 5.08
CA ILE A 83 -0.59 -4.89 5.20
C ILE A 83 -0.44 -6.00 4.16
N ALA A 84 -0.17 -7.22 4.62
CA ALA A 84 -0.09 -8.41 3.77
C ALA A 84 -1.45 -9.11 3.74
N ILE A 85 -2.10 -9.14 2.57
CA ILE A 85 -3.40 -9.78 2.35
C ILE A 85 -3.15 -11.08 1.61
N SER A 86 -3.45 -12.21 2.26
CA SER A 86 -3.46 -13.51 1.59
C SER A 86 -4.67 -13.57 0.64
N ILE A 87 -4.43 -14.03 -0.58
CA ILE A 87 -5.46 -14.38 -1.56
C ILE A 87 -5.66 -15.90 -1.66
N ASP A 88 -5.12 -16.65 -0.69
CA ASP A 88 -5.36 -18.09 -0.61
C ASP A 88 -6.86 -18.34 -0.35
N ASP A 89 -7.37 -19.40 -0.94
CA ASP A 89 -8.75 -19.88 -0.85
C ASP A 89 -8.79 -21.32 -0.34
N ALA A 90 -9.99 -21.87 -0.15
CA ALA A 90 -10.18 -23.23 0.34
C ALA A 90 -9.51 -24.30 -0.55
N ARG A 91 -9.24 -24.00 -1.82
CA ARG A 91 -8.61 -24.92 -2.76
C ARG A 91 -7.09 -24.87 -2.72
N SER A 92 -6.53 -23.71 -2.40
CA SER A 92 -5.08 -23.47 -2.31
C SER A 92 -4.51 -23.69 -0.91
N MET A 93 -5.37 -23.81 0.11
CA MET A 93 -5.01 -24.14 1.49
C MET A 93 -5.12 -25.64 1.83
N ALA A 94 -5.52 -26.47 0.86
CA ALA A 94 -5.75 -27.92 1.00
C ALA A 94 -4.49 -28.75 0.74
#